data_AF-A0A1F1UR80-F1
#
_entry.id   AF-A0A1F1UR80-F1
#
_cell.length_a   1.000
_cell.length_b   1.000
_cell.length_c   1.000
_cell.angle_alpha   90.00
_cell.angle_beta   90.00
_cell.angle_gamma   90.00
#
_symmetry.space_group_name_H-M   'P 1'
#
loop_
_entity.id
_entity.type
_entity.pdbx_description
1 polymer ?
#
loop_
_entity_poly.entity_id
_entity_poly.type
_entity_poly.pdbx_seq_one_letter_code
_entity_poly.pdbx_strand_id
1 'polypeptide(L)'
;MLLLASGASQVTPNQTQLDEAVLAVCEALVEQLLVNQGSATKKLTLAVAGAANDEEARIAAQAVACDGRFRESLLSGAPDWPRALAIAGKTKVCLDAEALEINVNGTQLCQGITPLLTSRVLDYDEHVTITLDLGTRGVGTATVRTFLEPM
;
A
#
# COMPACT_ATOMS: atom_id res chain seq x y z
N MET A 1 -17.06 -4.83 -12.52
CA MET A 1 -17.44 -5.73 -11.39
C MET A 1 -18.95 -5.85 -11.38
N LEU A 2 -19.49 -7.03 -11.11
CA LEU A 2 -20.94 -7.28 -11.03
C LEU A 2 -21.24 -8.01 -9.72
N LEU A 3 -22.32 -7.63 -9.05
CA LEU A 3 -22.87 -8.32 -7.88
C LEU A 3 -24.33 -8.64 -8.19
N LEU A 4 -24.72 -9.91 -8.10
CA LEU A 4 -26.08 -10.38 -8.37
C LEU A 4 -26.67 -11.00 -7.11
N ALA A 5 -27.94 -10.70 -6.82
CA ALA A 5 -28.66 -11.24 -5.67
C ALA A 5 -29.97 -11.88 -6.13
N SER A 6 -30.16 -13.17 -5.84
CA SER A 6 -31.36 -13.92 -6.24
C SER A 6 -32.52 -13.82 -5.25
N GLY A 7 -32.26 -13.45 -3.99
CA GLY A 7 -33.27 -13.40 -2.92
C GLY A 7 -33.76 -14.77 -2.44
N ALA A 8 -33.15 -15.88 -2.88
CA ALA A 8 -33.64 -17.23 -2.57
C ALA A 8 -33.61 -17.60 -1.07
N SER A 9 -32.74 -16.95 -0.27
CA SER A 9 -32.66 -17.18 1.18
C SER A 9 -33.83 -16.59 1.96
N GLN A 10 -34.60 -15.66 1.38
CA GLN A 10 -35.65 -14.89 2.07
C GLN A 10 -35.17 -14.13 3.32
N VAL A 11 -33.85 -13.98 3.49
CA VAL A 11 -33.25 -13.22 4.59
C VAL A 11 -32.94 -11.81 4.10
N THR A 12 -33.34 -10.81 4.88
CA THR A 12 -32.95 -9.42 4.68
C THR A 12 -31.85 -9.07 5.69
N PRO A 13 -30.56 -9.15 5.30
CA PRO A 13 -29.48 -8.67 6.18
C PRO A 13 -29.61 -7.16 6.36
N ASN A 14 -29.07 -6.63 7.45
CA ASN A 14 -28.86 -5.19 7.52
C ASN A 14 -27.70 -4.77 6.59
N GLN A 15 -27.61 -3.47 6.29
CA GLN A 15 -26.64 -2.96 5.33
C GLN A 15 -25.20 -3.29 5.74
N THR A 16 -24.85 -3.09 7.01
CA THR A 16 -23.50 -3.37 7.53
C THR A 16 -23.10 -4.83 7.35
N GLN A 17 -24.00 -5.77 7.64
CA GLN A 17 -23.74 -7.21 7.46
C GLN A 17 -23.49 -7.57 6.00
N LEU A 18 -24.26 -6.97 5.08
CA LEU A 18 -24.08 -7.20 3.66
C LEU A 18 -22.75 -6.61 3.18
N ASP A 19 -22.43 -5.39 3.59
CA ASP A 19 -21.20 -4.69 3.21
C ASP A 19 -19.96 -5.45 3.70
N GLU A 20 -19.95 -5.87 4.96
CA GLU A 20 -18.87 -6.67 5.54
C GLU A 20 -18.69 -8.01 4.83
N ALA A 21 -19.79 -8.71 4.52
CA ALA A 21 -19.74 -10.00 3.83
C ALA A 21 -19.21 -9.85 2.40
N VAL A 22 -19.67 -8.83 1.67
CA VAL A 22 -19.19 -8.55 0.30
C VAL A 22 -17.73 -8.14 0.33
N LEU A 23 -17.33 -7.26 1.27
CA LEU A 23 -15.94 -6.83 1.44
C LEU A 23 -15.02 -8.03 1.71
N ALA A 24 -15.38 -8.91 2.64
CA ALA A 24 -14.59 -10.10 2.95
C ALA A 24 -14.39 -11.02 1.74
N VAL A 25 -15.42 -11.18 0.90
CA VAL A 25 -15.30 -11.94 -0.36
C VAL A 25 -14.38 -11.22 -1.35
N CYS A 26 -14.52 -9.91 -1.52
CA CYS A 26 -13.66 -9.12 -2.39
C CYS A 26 -12.19 -9.17 -1.94
N GLU A 27 -11.92 -9.06 -0.64
CA GLU A 27 -10.57 -9.19 -0.06
C GLU A 27 -9.99 -10.58 -0.31
N ALA A 28 -10.76 -11.64 -0.07
CA ALA A 28 -10.34 -13.00 -0.34
C ALA A 28 -10.03 -13.23 -1.83
N LEU A 29 -10.81 -12.64 -2.74
CA LEU A 29 -10.56 -12.70 -4.18
C LEU A 29 -9.29 -11.93 -4.56
N VAL A 30 -9.04 -10.76 -3.97
CA VAL A 30 -7.79 -10.01 -4.18
C VAL A 30 -6.59 -10.82 -3.74
N GLU A 31 -6.65 -11.49 -2.58
CA GLU A 31 -5.58 -12.39 -2.12
C GLU A 31 -5.32 -13.54 -3.10
N GLN A 32 -6.38 -14.14 -3.65
CA GLN A 32 -6.28 -15.20 -4.66
C GLN A 32 -5.69 -14.71 -5.98
N LEU A 33 -6.07 -13.51 -6.44
CA LEU A 33 -5.48 -12.88 -7.63
C LEU A 33 -4.01 -12.54 -7.41
N LEU A 34 -3.63 -12.29 -6.15
CA LEU A 34 -2.26 -12.03 -5.75
C LEU A 34 -1.47 -13.31 -5.45
N VAL A 35 -1.97 -14.51 -5.78
CA VAL A 35 -1.20 -15.77 -5.66
C VAL A 35 -0.15 -15.86 -6.77
N ASN A 36 1.05 -16.29 -6.37
CA ASN A 36 2.29 -16.23 -7.14
C ASN A 36 2.15 -16.86 -8.54
N GLN A 37 2.33 -16.07 -9.60
CA GLN A 37 2.29 -16.53 -11.00
C GLN A 37 3.68 -16.89 -11.57
N GLY A 38 4.76 -16.72 -10.79
CA GLY A 38 6.13 -17.03 -11.22
C GLY A 38 7.14 -17.03 -10.08
N SER A 39 8.32 -17.58 -10.32
CA SER A 39 9.37 -17.80 -9.29
C SER A 39 10.17 -16.56 -8.88
N ALA A 40 9.95 -15.40 -9.54
CA ALA A 40 10.69 -14.16 -9.28
C ALA A 40 9.78 -12.97 -8.90
N THR A 41 8.50 -13.23 -8.64
CA THR A 41 7.51 -12.20 -8.35
C THR A 41 7.36 -12.02 -6.83
N LYS A 42 7.55 -10.79 -6.33
CA LYS A 42 7.25 -10.45 -4.93
C LYS A 42 5.90 -9.74 -4.84
N LYS A 43 5.15 -9.93 -3.77
CA LYS A 43 3.91 -9.17 -3.51
C LYS A 43 4.25 -7.86 -2.82
N LEU A 44 3.60 -6.77 -3.23
CA LEU A 44 3.67 -5.47 -2.59
C LEU A 44 2.31 -5.09 -2.02
N THR A 45 2.27 -4.78 -0.73
CA THR A 45 1.17 -4.05 -0.09
C THR A 45 1.71 -2.70 0.36
N LEU A 46 1.18 -1.61 -0.20
CA LEU A 46 1.57 -0.24 0.15
C LEU A 46 0.37 0.48 0.73
N ALA A 47 0.45 0.84 2.01
CA ALA A 47 -0.53 1.64 2.72
C ALA A 47 -0.02 3.07 2.88
N VAL A 48 -0.87 4.05 2.55
CA VAL A 48 -0.65 5.48 2.83
C VAL A 48 -1.64 5.91 3.89
N ALA A 49 -1.17 6.63 4.90
CA ALA A 49 -1.96 7.19 5.97
C ALA A 49 -1.63 8.67 6.19
N GLY A 50 -2.48 9.39 6.93
CA GLY A 50 -2.24 10.79 7.24
C GLY A 50 -2.54 11.74 6.08
N ALA A 51 -3.34 11.35 5.10
CA ALA A 51 -3.81 12.24 4.03
C ALA A 51 -5.06 13.02 4.45
N ALA A 52 -5.43 14.09 3.74
CA ALA A 52 -6.64 14.84 4.08
C ALA A 52 -7.92 14.00 3.89
N ASN A 53 -7.92 13.08 2.93
CA ASN A 53 -9.00 12.15 2.61
C ASN A 53 -8.46 10.89 1.90
N ASP A 54 -9.30 9.86 1.79
CA ASP A 54 -8.92 8.57 1.21
C ASP A 54 -8.54 8.67 -0.28
N GLU A 55 -9.12 9.62 -1.02
CA GLU A 55 -8.83 9.81 -2.44
C GLU A 55 -7.40 10.33 -2.66
N GLU A 56 -6.98 11.30 -1.85
CA GLU A 56 -5.59 11.78 -1.82
C GLU A 56 -4.61 10.66 -1.46
N ALA A 57 -4.90 9.89 -0.41
CA ALA A 57 -4.10 8.73 -0.03
C ALA A 57 -4.01 7.72 -1.18
N ARG A 58 -5.12 7.46 -1.88
CA ARG A 58 -5.19 6.51 -3.01
C ARG A 58 -4.32 6.97 -4.17
N ILE A 59 -4.38 8.25 -4.54
CA ILE A 59 -3.57 8.82 -5.63
C ILE A 59 -2.08 8.71 -5.28
N ALA A 60 -1.70 9.08 -4.06
CA ALA A 60 -0.32 8.95 -3.59
C ALA A 60 0.16 7.48 -3.61
N ALA A 61 -0.64 6.56 -3.05
CA ALA A 61 -0.32 5.14 -3.00
C ALA A 61 -0.11 4.55 -4.41
N GLN A 62 -1.00 4.88 -5.34
CA GLN A 62 -0.90 4.42 -6.74
C GLN A 62 0.33 4.99 -7.44
N ALA A 63 0.61 6.28 -7.28
CA ALA A 63 1.78 6.90 -7.90
C ALA A 63 3.08 6.26 -7.43
N VAL A 64 3.21 6.02 -6.12
CA VAL A 64 4.40 5.38 -5.54
C VAL A 64 4.52 3.92 -6.00
N ALA A 65 3.43 3.14 -5.94
CA ALA A 65 3.44 1.72 -6.30
C ALA A 65 3.71 1.46 -7.79
N CYS A 66 3.44 2.44 -8.67
CA CYS A 66 3.63 2.36 -10.11
C CYS A 66 5.00 2.89 -10.60
N ASP A 67 5.84 3.48 -9.74
CA ASP A 67 7.14 3.97 -10.17
C ASP A 67 8.15 2.82 -10.37
N GLY A 68 8.65 2.67 -11.61
CA GLY A 68 9.52 1.56 -12.00
C GLY A 68 10.81 1.45 -11.17
N ARG A 69 11.50 2.57 -10.92
CA ARG A 69 12.76 2.57 -10.16
C ARG A 69 12.55 2.28 -8.68
N PHE A 70 11.46 2.76 -8.10
CA PHE A 70 11.10 2.38 -6.73
C PHE A 70 10.83 0.88 -6.66
N ARG A 71 10.09 0.31 -7.61
CA ARG A 71 9.84 -1.13 -7.70
C ARG A 71 11.14 -1.94 -7.83
N GLU A 72 12.07 -1.52 -8.69
CA GLU A 72 13.41 -2.12 -8.81
C GLU A 72 14.21 -2.05 -7.49
N SER A 73 14.11 -0.92 -6.77
CA SER A 73 14.77 -0.76 -5.47
C SER A 73 14.23 -1.76 -4.43
N LEU A 74 12.92 -2.03 -4.46
CA LEU A 74 12.30 -3.03 -3.58
C LEU A 74 12.76 -4.45 -3.93
N LEU A 75 12.87 -4.78 -5.22
CA LEU A 75 13.33 -6.09 -5.69
C LEU A 75 14.79 -6.38 -5.29
N SER A 76 15.65 -5.37 -5.28
CA SER A 76 17.05 -5.50 -4.86
C SER A 76 17.25 -5.54 -3.34
N GLY A 77 16.16 -5.42 -2.55
CA GLY A 77 16.23 -5.36 -1.09
C GLY A 77 16.69 -4.01 -0.56
N ALA A 78 16.83 -2.98 -1.41
CA ALA A 78 17.30 -1.65 -1.01
C ALA A 78 16.25 -0.55 -1.28
N PRO A 79 15.20 -0.43 -0.45
CA PRO A 79 14.12 0.53 -0.68
C PRO A 79 14.61 1.97 -0.80
N ASP A 80 14.32 2.60 -1.95
CA ASP A 80 14.57 4.02 -2.19
C ASP A 80 13.43 4.85 -1.58
N TRP A 81 13.39 4.91 -0.24
CA TRP A 81 12.38 5.68 0.50
C TRP A 81 12.39 7.19 0.16
N PRO A 82 13.54 7.87 -0.11
CA PRO A 82 13.50 9.27 -0.53
C PRO A 82 12.75 9.45 -1.85
N ARG A 83 12.91 8.50 -2.79
CA ARG A 83 12.17 8.51 -4.05
C ARG A 83 10.66 8.31 -3.84
N ALA A 84 10.26 7.40 -2.96
CA ALA A 84 8.85 7.21 -2.61
C ALA A 84 8.22 8.53 -2.13
N LEU A 85 8.91 9.27 -1.24
CA LEU A 85 8.46 10.59 -0.77
C LEU A 85 8.41 11.63 -1.90
N ALA A 86 9.42 11.65 -2.78
CA ALA A 86 9.46 12.57 -3.91
C ALA A 86 8.30 12.32 -4.90
N ILE A 87 7.86 11.07 -5.06
CA ILE A 87 6.69 10.71 -5.89
C ILE A 87 5.41 11.11 -5.17
N ALA A 88 5.26 10.80 -3.89
CA ALA A 88 4.10 11.21 -3.10
C ALA A 88 3.92 12.73 -3.14
N GLY A 89 4.99 13.51 -2.95
CA GLY A 89 4.95 14.97 -3.05
C GLY A 89 4.48 15.52 -4.41
N LYS A 90 4.66 14.78 -5.51
CA LYS A 90 4.13 15.18 -6.84
C LYS A 90 2.62 15.00 -6.96
N THR A 91 2.00 14.20 -6.10
CA THR A 91 0.56 13.95 -6.11
C THR A 91 -0.26 15.03 -5.40
N LYS A 92 0.38 16.12 -4.96
CA LYS A 92 -0.24 17.26 -4.26
C LYS A 92 -0.86 16.92 -2.89
N VAL A 93 -0.60 15.73 -2.36
CA VAL A 93 -0.90 15.44 -0.96
C VAL A 93 -0.07 16.32 -0.04
N CYS A 94 -0.62 16.72 1.11
CA CYS A 94 0.16 17.40 2.13
C CYS A 94 1.11 16.39 2.79
N LEU A 95 2.35 16.79 3.04
CA LEU A 95 3.33 16.01 3.80
C LEU A 95 3.97 16.89 4.86
N ASP A 96 4.14 16.36 6.07
CA ASP A 96 4.93 16.98 7.12
C ASP A 96 6.36 16.41 7.06
N ALA A 97 7.31 17.23 6.63
CA ALA A 97 8.71 16.82 6.47
C ALA A 97 9.40 16.44 7.79
N GLU A 98 8.85 16.87 8.93
CA GLU A 98 9.38 16.57 10.26
C GLU A 98 8.73 15.32 10.86
N ALA A 99 7.49 15.01 10.47
CA ALA A 99 6.70 13.94 11.09
C ALA A 99 6.37 12.75 10.17
N LEU A 100 6.70 12.81 8.88
CA LEU A 100 6.47 11.69 7.97
C LEU A 100 7.30 10.46 8.34
N GLU A 101 6.79 9.27 8.04
CA GLU A 101 7.46 8.01 8.38
C GLU A 101 7.26 6.98 7.27
N ILE A 102 8.30 6.21 6.98
CA ILE A 102 8.22 5.05 6.09
C ILE A 102 8.68 3.81 6.83
N ASN A 103 7.83 2.79 6.84
CA ASN A 103 8.12 1.47 7.36
C ASN A 103 8.08 0.44 6.24
N VAL A 104 9.03 -0.49 6.23
CA VAL A 104 9.05 -1.65 5.33
C VAL A 104 9.17 -2.92 6.16
N ASN A 105 8.18 -3.81 6.07
CA ASN A 105 8.08 -5.05 6.85
C ASN A 105 8.29 -4.83 8.36
N GLY A 106 7.71 -3.75 8.90
CA GLY A 106 7.85 -3.37 10.31
C GLY A 106 9.18 -2.70 10.68
N THR A 107 10.10 -2.53 9.72
CA THR A 107 11.35 -1.81 9.93
C THR A 107 11.20 -0.36 9.47
N GLN A 108 11.36 0.60 10.39
CA GLN A 108 11.31 2.02 10.08
C GLN A 108 12.57 2.48 9.36
N LEU A 109 12.41 3.03 8.16
CA LEU A 109 13.50 3.51 7.32
C LEU A 109 13.86 4.97 7.61
N CYS A 110 12.85 5.80 7.84
CA CYS A 110 13.02 7.22 8.11
C CYS A 110 11.99 7.73 9.13
N GLN A 111 12.40 8.79 9.81
CA GLN A 111 11.52 9.68 10.57
C GLN A 111 11.80 11.10 10.10
N GLY A 112 10.75 11.77 9.62
CA GLY A 112 10.88 12.94 8.77
C GLY A 112 11.80 12.66 7.56
N ILE A 113 12.60 13.65 7.21
CA ILE A 113 13.63 13.56 6.16
C ILE A 113 14.94 12.88 6.62
N THR A 114 14.97 12.31 7.83
CA THR A 114 16.19 11.74 8.43
C THR A 114 16.18 10.21 8.33
N PRO A 115 17.23 9.57 7.80
CA PRO A 115 17.34 8.11 7.81
C PRO A 115 17.56 7.59 9.23
N LEU A 116 16.86 6.51 9.59
CA LEU A 116 17.05 5.82 10.89
C LEU A 116 17.98 4.61 10.80
N LEU A 117 18.17 4.04 9.61
CA LEU A 117 19.03 2.88 9.40
C LEU A 117 20.33 3.25 8.69
N THR A 118 21.42 2.61 9.13
CA THR A 118 22.73 2.68 8.49
C THR A 118 22.87 1.65 7.37
N SER A 119 22.22 0.48 7.50
CA SER A 119 22.15 -0.51 6.42
C SER A 119 21.11 -0.10 5.38
N ARG A 120 21.47 -0.21 4.10
CA ARG A 120 20.57 0.07 2.98
C ARG A 120 19.87 -1.18 2.46
N VAL A 121 20.28 -2.37 2.88
CA VAL A 121 19.72 -3.64 2.40
C VAL A 121 18.91 -4.27 3.52
N LEU A 122 17.64 -4.50 3.24
CA LEU A 122 16.71 -5.26 4.06
C LEU A 122 16.53 -6.63 3.42
N ASP A 123 16.57 -7.65 4.25
CA ASP A 123 16.20 -9.01 3.84
C ASP A 123 14.71 -9.18 4.13
N TYR A 124 13.92 -9.32 3.05
CA TYR A 124 12.51 -9.65 3.14
C TYR A 124 12.15 -10.63 2.01
N ASP A 125 11.37 -11.65 2.37
CA ASP A 125 11.01 -12.81 1.55
C ASP A 125 10.10 -12.44 0.35
N GLU A 126 8.94 -13.10 0.24
CA GLU A 126 8.01 -12.99 -0.88
C GLU A 126 7.06 -11.78 -0.78
N HIS A 127 6.89 -11.21 0.43
CA HIS A 127 5.92 -10.14 0.68
C HIS A 127 6.60 -8.89 1.24
N VAL A 128 6.40 -7.78 0.54
CA VAL A 128 6.84 -6.45 0.90
C VAL A 128 5.62 -5.66 1.36
N THR A 129 5.60 -5.25 2.62
CA THR A 129 4.58 -4.39 3.21
C THR A 129 5.20 -3.05 3.53
N ILE A 130 4.64 -1.99 2.96
CA ILE A 130 5.11 -0.62 3.13
C ILE A 130 4.00 0.19 3.78
N THR A 131 4.36 0.94 4.82
CA THR A 131 3.49 1.96 5.40
C THR A 131 4.15 3.31 5.23
N LEU A 132 3.47 4.24 4.55
CA LEU A 132 3.85 5.63 4.39
C LEU A 132 2.87 6.49 5.20
N ASP A 133 3.31 7.03 6.32
CA ASP A 133 2.57 8.05 7.04
C ASP A 133 3.04 9.43 6.55
N LEU A 134 2.10 10.25 6.09
CA LEU A 134 2.38 11.60 5.60
C LEU A 134 2.66 12.60 6.73
N GLY A 135 2.45 12.22 8.00
CA GLY A 135 2.76 13.05 9.18
C GLY A 135 1.76 14.19 9.43
N THR A 136 0.77 14.40 8.55
CA THR A 136 -0.13 15.56 8.63
C THR A 136 -1.30 15.39 9.60
N ARG A 137 -1.44 14.21 10.22
CA ARG A 137 -2.56 13.82 11.11
C ARG A 137 -3.94 13.86 10.44
N GLY A 138 -3.97 13.81 9.12
CA GLY A 138 -5.21 13.61 8.38
C GLY A 138 -5.80 12.21 8.59
N VAL A 139 -7.09 12.06 8.33
CA VAL A 139 -7.81 10.79 8.53
C VAL A 139 -7.81 9.89 7.29
N GLY A 140 -7.35 10.42 6.15
CA GLY A 140 -7.34 9.74 4.88
C GLY A 140 -6.35 8.60 4.82
N THR A 141 -6.82 7.44 4.36
CA THR A 141 -6.00 6.24 4.20
C THR A 141 -6.30 5.54 2.89
N ALA A 142 -5.31 4.85 2.34
CA ALA A 142 -5.53 3.97 1.19
C ALA A 142 -4.48 2.87 1.16
N THR A 143 -4.88 1.70 0.68
CA THR A 143 -3.98 0.57 0.45
C THR A 143 -4.01 0.15 -1.00
N VAL A 144 -2.83 0.01 -1.61
CA VAL A 144 -2.63 -0.57 -2.93
C VAL A 144 -1.90 -1.89 -2.79
N ARG A 145 -2.40 -2.91 -3.48
CA ARG A 145 -1.76 -4.23 -3.56
C ARG A 145 -1.39 -4.52 -5.01
N THR A 146 -0.17 -4.97 -5.24
CA THR A 146 0.36 -5.27 -6.59
C THR A 146 1.49 -6.29 -6.54
N PHE A 147 1.99 -6.68 -7.70
CA PHE A 147 3.19 -7.50 -7.84
C PHE A 147 4.40 -6.64 -8.16
N LEU A 148 5.57 -7.10 -7.74
CA LEU A 148 6.88 -6.63 -8.15
C LEU A 148 7.47 -7.69 -9.06
N GLU A 149 7.78 -7.31 -10.29
CA GLU A 149 8.36 -8.18 -11.30
C GLU A 149 9.62 -7.50 -11.86
N PRO A 150 10.71 -8.23 -12.12
CA PRO A 150 11.85 -7.69 -12.85
C PRO A 150 11.37 -7.26 -14.25
N MET A 151 11.71 -6.03 -14.65
CA MET A 151 11.44 -5.54 -16.01
C MET A 151 12.39 -6.13 -17.04
#